data_AF-A0A3C0AAR0-F1
#
_entry.id   AF-A0A3C0AAR0-F1
#
_cell.length_a   1.000
_cell.length_b   1.000
_cell.length_c   1.000
_cell.angle_alpha   90.00
_cell.angle_beta   90.00
_cell.angle_gamma   90.00
#
_symmetry.space_group_name_H-M   'P 1'
#
loop_
_entity.id
_entity.type
_entity.pdbx_description
1 polymer ?
#
loop_
_entity_poly.entity_id
_entity_poly.type
_entity_poly.pdbx_seq_one_letter_code
_entity_poly.pdbx_strand_id
1 'polypeptide(L)'
;ATLLSAFRDMQGVRDATLFGQTIHILADQSLSEDDFVNQESGEPGSVQVRPITPSLEDVFVTLSRAEELNHQDTSVSTTMTASQKQPEKEVQASPGDESAPEQKPSARRPAAERHTPGIMAGFWAILVKEFSHVRREPSTLLFVFAVPVLQTLIFGFAIDTQIEKIPTVIFNLDGRASSRELQDAFANTRTFQIIEPVYNHEDFRNAFESGRAKVGVTIPPDYSDRLLKGEQVAVQVLIDGSDSQVATTALNASNLLGFNLSTSMTKSFAENLNVVPARDAEGQP
;
A
#
# COMPACT_ATOMS: atom_id res chain seq x y z
N ALA A 1 -2.90 -10.52 -31.43
CA ALA A 1 -4.11 -11.31 -31.16
C ALA A 1 -3.86 -12.81 -31.33
N THR A 2 -3.19 -13.25 -32.40
CA THR A 2 -2.99 -14.69 -32.74
C THR A 2 -2.15 -15.48 -31.74
N LEU A 3 -1.14 -14.87 -31.10
CA LEU A 3 -0.29 -15.56 -30.12
C LEU A 3 -1.01 -15.82 -28.78
N LEU A 4 -1.85 -14.89 -28.32
CA LEU A 4 -2.61 -15.07 -27.09
C LEU A 4 -3.59 -16.25 -27.18
N SER A 5 -4.28 -16.39 -28.33
CA SER A 5 -5.14 -17.56 -28.57
C SER A 5 -4.36 -18.86 -28.65
N ALA A 6 -3.17 -18.85 -29.25
CA ALA A 6 -2.33 -20.04 -29.36
C ALA A 6 -1.86 -20.56 -27.99
N PHE A 7 -1.53 -19.67 -27.06
CA PHE A 7 -1.16 -20.06 -25.70
C PHE A 7 -2.34 -20.52 -24.86
N ARG A 8 -3.53 -19.91 -25.04
CA ARG A 8 -4.73 -20.32 -24.29
C ARG A 8 -5.20 -21.73 -24.65
N ASP A 9 -4.98 -22.15 -25.88
CA ASP A 9 -5.38 -23.48 -26.37
C ASP A 9 -4.31 -24.56 -26.10
N MET A 10 -3.18 -24.19 -25.47
CA MET A 10 -2.10 -25.12 -25.15
C MET A 10 -2.44 -26.01 -23.95
N GLN A 11 -2.19 -27.30 -24.07
CA GLN A 11 -2.50 -28.27 -23.01
C GLN A 11 -1.61 -28.02 -21.78
N GLY A 12 -2.21 -27.77 -20.63
CA GLY A 12 -1.52 -27.42 -19.39
C GLY A 12 -1.48 -25.91 -19.08
N VAL A 13 -1.94 -25.05 -20.01
CA VAL A 13 -2.21 -23.64 -19.72
C VAL A 13 -3.61 -23.51 -19.12
N ARG A 14 -3.67 -22.93 -17.93
CA ARG A 14 -4.92 -22.67 -17.20
C ARG A 14 -5.50 -21.30 -17.54
N ASP A 15 -4.64 -20.31 -17.75
CA ASP A 15 -5.05 -18.96 -18.12
C ASP A 15 -3.93 -18.22 -18.87
N ALA A 16 -4.30 -17.27 -19.73
CA ALA A 16 -3.36 -16.41 -20.44
C ALA A 16 -3.97 -15.01 -20.65
N THR A 17 -3.28 -13.97 -20.20
CA THR A 17 -3.73 -12.57 -20.29
C THR A 17 -2.65 -11.67 -20.89
N LEU A 18 -3.06 -10.74 -21.77
CA LEU A 18 -2.17 -9.76 -22.39
C LEU A 18 -2.19 -8.43 -21.62
N PHE A 19 -1.01 -7.97 -21.19
CA PHE A 19 -0.79 -6.68 -20.56
C PHE A 19 0.23 -5.87 -21.36
N GLY A 20 -0.24 -4.88 -22.12
CA GLY A 20 0.62 -4.08 -22.99
C GLY A 20 1.29 -4.95 -24.07
N GLN A 21 2.59 -5.20 -23.93
CA GLN A 21 3.39 -6.05 -24.83
C GLN A 21 3.76 -7.42 -24.20
N THR A 22 3.33 -7.70 -22.97
CA THR A 22 3.68 -8.91 -22.23
C THR A 22 2.48 -9.84 -22.10
N ILE A 23 2.70 -11.15 -22.29
CA ILE A 23 1.68 -12.17 -22.04
C ILE A 23 2.00 -12.85 -20.72
N HIS A 24 1.05 -12.79 -19.78
CA HIS A 24 1.11 -13.52 -18.51
C HIS A 24 0.37 -14.84 -18.68
N ILE A 25 1.03 -15.95 -18.36
CA ILE A 25 0.50 -17.30 -18.54
C ILE A 25 0.51 -18.02 -17.19
N LEU A 26 -0.64 -18.58 -16.80
CA LEU A 26 -0.76 -19.50 -15.67
C LEU A 26 -0.75 -20.92 -16.23
N ALA A 27 0.27 -21.70 -15.91
CA ALA A 27 0.49 -23.04 -16.45
C ALA A 27 0.79 -24.06 -15.35
N ASP A 28 0.54 -25.33 -15.63
CA ASP A 28 0.94 -26.43 -14.76
C ASP A 28 2.48 -26.55 -14.69
N GLN A 29 3.01 -27.04 -13.56
CA GLN A 29 4.46 -27.19 -13.33
C GLN A 29 5.16 -28.17 -14.29
N SER A 30 4.40 -28.88 -15.12
CA SER A 30 4.92 -29.78 -16.16
C SER A 30 5.37 -29.06 -17.43
N LEU A 31 5.00 -27.79 -17.61
CA LEU A 31 5.40 -26.98 -18.76
C LEU A 31 6.69 -26.20 -18.43
N SER A 32 7.66 -26.30 -19.32
CA SER A 32 8.96 -25.64 -19.23
C SER A 32 9.02 -24.38 -20.10
N GLU A 33 9.97 -23.49 -19.83
CA GLU A 33 10.16 -22.26 -20.61
C GLU A 33 10.31 -22.54 -22.12
N ASP A 34 11.00 -23.63 -22.45
CA ASP A 34 11.26 -24.06 -23.83
C ASP A 34 9.97 -24.44 -24.57
N ASP A 35 8.95 -24.96 -23.88
CA ASP A 35 7.67 -25.32 -24.50
C ASP A 35 6.94 -24.08 -25.03
N PHE A 36 7.06 -22.95 -24.33
CA PHE A 36 6.46 -21.68 -24.75
C PHE A 36 7.24 -20.99 -25.88
N VAL A 37 8.57 -21.14 -25.88
CA VAL A 37 9.44 -20.63 -26.94
C VAL A 37 9.25 -21.42 -28.23
N ASN A 38 9.12 -22.75 -28.14
CA ASN A 38 8.95 -23.64 -29.30
C ASN A 38 7.58 -23.53 -29.97
N GLN A 39 6.57 -23.01 -29.26
CA GLN A 39 5.22 -22.78 -29.81
C GLN A 39 5.17 -21.51 -30.69
N GLU A 40 6.20 -20.66 -30.67
CA GLU A 40 6.32 -19.50 -31.54
C GLU A 40 6.66 -19.94 -32.98
N SER A 41 5.76 -19.69 -33.94
CA SER A 41 6.01 -19.94 -35.37
C SER A 41 6.82 -18.82 -36.06
N GLY A 42 7.64 -18.08 -35.31
CA GLY A 42 8.35 -16.86 -35.71
C GLY A 42 9.86 -16.92 -35.42
N GLU A 43 10.61 -15.95 -35.96
CA GLU A 43 12.08 -15.86 -35.92
C GLU A 43 12.68 -16.17 -34.52
N PRO A 44 13.70 -17.05 -34.42
CA PRO A 44 14.29 -17.41 -33.14
C PRO A 44 15.01 -16.20 -32.50
N GLY A 45 14.48 -15.69 -31.39
CA GLY A 45 15.15 -14.72 -30.52
C GLY A 45 14.36 -13.49 -30.06
N SER A 46 13.07 -13.36 -30.39
CA SER A 46 12.27 -12.17 -30.02
C SER A 46 11.54 -12.26 -28.67
N VAL A 47 11.43 -13.44 -28.05
CA VAL A 47 10.60 -13.64 -26.85
C VAL A 47 11.44 -14.07 -25.66
N GLN A 48 11.39 -13.29 -24.57
CA GLN A 48 11.95 -13.65 -23.27
C GLN A 48 10.83 -14.20 -22.39
N VAL A 49 10.89 -15.50 -22.08
CA VAL A 49 10.05 -16.13 -21.06
C VAL A 49 10.77 -16.00 -19.72
N ARG A 50 10.06 -15.56 -18.69
CA ARG A 50 10.62 -15.48 -17.33
C ARG A 50 9.65 -16.12 -16.34
N PRO A 51 10.09 -17.12 -15.56
CA PRO A 51 9.28 -17.66 -14.48
C PRO A 51 9.16 -16.61 -13.38
N ILE A 52 7.94 -16.36 -12.93
CA ILE A 52 7.67 -15.50 -11.79
C ILE A 52 7.58 -16.41 -10.56
N THR A 53 8.36 -16.12 -9.53
CA THR A 53 8.30 -16.84 -8.26
C THR A 53 6.93 -16.61 -7.63
N PRO A 54 6.22 -17.66 -7.15
CA PRO A 54 4.90 -17.49 -6.56
C PRO A 54 4.95 -16.47 -5.41
N SER A 55 4.04 -15.51 -5.47
CA SER A 55 3.91 -14.44 -4.48
C SER A 55 2.92 -14.82 -3.37
N LEU A 56 2.95 -14.06 -2.27
CA LEU A 56 1.94 -14.22 -1.21
C LEU A 56 0.52 -13.92 -1.71
N GLU A 57 0.38 -13.09 -2.73
CA GLU A 57 -0.89 -12.81 -3.40
C GLU A 57 -1.42 -14.05 -4.12
N ASP A 58 -0.56 -14.82 -4.81
CA ASP A 58 -0.96 -16.05 -5.48
C ASP A 58 -1.45 -17.10 -4.49
N VAL A 59 -0.82 -17.20 -3.31
CA VAL A 59 -1.27 -18.08 -2.22
C VAL A 59 -2.62 -17.62 -1.68
N PHE A 60 -2.81 -16.32 -1.47
CA PHE A 60 -4.07 -15.74 -1.02
C PHE A 60 -5.21 -16.00 -2.01
N VAL A 61 -5.00 -15.70 -3.30
CA VAL A 61 -5.97 -15.93 -4.37
C VAL A 61 -6.31 -17.42 -4.50
N THR A 62 -5.31 -18.30 -4.37
CA THR A 62 -5.52 -19.75 -4.41
C THR A 62 -6.36 -20.22 -3.23
N LEU A 63 -6.09 -19.74 -2.02
CA LEU A 63 -6.85 -20.08 -0.83
C LEU A 63 -8.29 -19.55 -0.89
N SER A 64 -8.50 -18.32 -1.36
CA SER A 64 -9.83 -17.75 -1.52
C SER A 64 -10.67 -18.50 -2.56
N ARG A 65 -10.08 -18.88 -3.71
CA ARG A 65 -10.79 -19.70 -4.71
C ARG A 65 -11.05 -21.12 -4.21
N ALA A 66 -10.13 -21.71 -3.45
CA ALA A 66 -10.34 -23.02 -2.85
C ALA A 66 -11.49 -23.01 -1.82
N GLU A 67 -11.65 -21.90 -1.09
CA GLU A 67 -12.75 -21.69 -0.16
C GLU A 67 -14.10 -21.54 -0.89
N GLU A 68 -14.14 -20.85 -2.03
CA GLU A 68 -15.32 -20.78 -2.91
C GLU A 68 -15.73 -22.15 -3.48
N LEU A 69 -14.77 -23.00 -3.82
CA LEU A 69 -15.02 -24.35 -4.34
C LEU A 69 -15.47 -25.33 -3.23
N ASN A 70 -14.91 -25.23 -2.03
CA ASN A 70 -15.29 -26.08 -0.89
C ASN A 70 -16.71 -25.80 -0.36
N HIS A 71 -17.25 -24.61 -0.62
CA HIS A 71 -18.62 -24.26 -0.24
C HIS A 71 -19.70 -24.89 -1.13
N GLN A 72 -19.36 -25.57 -2.24
CA GLN A 72 -20.34 -26.26 -3.09
C GLN A 72 -20.51 -27.77 -2.80
N ASP A 73 -19.56 -28.44 -2.14
CA ASP A 73 -19.57 -29.91 -1.97
C ASP A 73 -19.91 -30.40 -0.55
N THR A 74 -20.45 -29.53 0.33
CA THR A 74 -20.92 -29.97 1.65
C THR A 74 -22.38 -30.44 1.59
N SER A 75 -22.64 -31.51 0.84
CA SER A 75 -23.78 -32.38 1.11
C SER A 75 -23.43 -33.83 0.79
N VAL A 76 -23.72 -34.71 1.77
CA VAL A 76 -23.80 -36.18 1.71
C VAL A 76 -22.61 -36.98 2.31
N SER A 77 -22.88 -37.45 3.54
CA SER A 77 -22.58 -38.76 4.15
C SER A 77 -21.15 -39.28 4.36
N THR A 78 -20.79 -39.33 5.66
CA THR A 78 -20.22 -40.47 6.40
C THR A 78 -20.39 -41.85 5.74
N THR A 79 -19.30 -42.64 5.62
CA THR A 79 -19.23 -44.06 6.03
C THR A 79 -17.79 -44.61 5.98
N MET A 80 -17.49 -45.42 6.98
CA MET A 80 -16.27 -46.16 7.30
C MET A 80 -15.79 -47.11 6.18
N THR A 81 -14.51 -47.48 6.19
CA THR A 81 -14.06 -48.88 6.48
C THR A 81 -12.59 -49.07 6.12
N ALA A 82 -11.87 -49.68 7.06
CA ALA A 82 -10.50 -50.16 7.00
C ALA A 82 -10.23 -51.12 5.83
N SER A 83 -8.96 -51.34 5.50
CA SER A 83 -8.32 -52.67 5.64
C SER A 83 -7.08 -52.79 4.75
N GLN A 84 -6.16 -53.64 5.22
CA GLN A 84 -5.13 -54.38 4.48
C GLN A 84 -3.80 -53.66 4.21
N LYS A 85 -2.62 -54.27 4.35
CA LYS A 85 -2.15 -55.56 4.90
C LYS A 85 -0.63 -55.54 4.73
N GLN A 86 0.12 -55.90 5.76
CA GLN A 86 1.56 -56.25 5.67
C GLN A 86 1.71 -57.61 4.95
N PRO A 87 2.87 -58.00 4.37
CA PRO A 87 3.85 -58.79 5.15
C PRO A 87 5.32 -58.67 4.67
N GLU A 88 6.30 -58.64 5.59
CA GLU A 88 7.24 -59.73 5.97
C GLU A 88 8.43 -60.01 5.03
N LYS A 89 9.63 -60.01 5.64
CA LYS A 89 10.66 -61.07 5.58
C LYS A 89 11.80 -60.73 6.56
N GLU A 90 12.01 -61.48 7.64
CA GLU A 90 12.69 -62.80 7.74
C GLU A 90 14.21 -62.67 7.84
N VAL A 91 14.78 -62.81 9.05
CA VAL A 91 16.13 -63.39 9.27
C VAL A 91 16.15 -64.17 10.59
N GLN A 92 16.75 -65.35 10.49
CA GLN A 92 16.86 -66.49 11.40
C GLN A 92 17.71 -66.29 12.66
N ALA A 93 17.48 -67.21 13.60
CA ALA A 93 18.05 -67.37 14.91
C ALA A 93 19.37 -68.19 14.95
N SER A 94 20.03 -68.20 16.11
CA SER A 94 20.88 -69.30 16.58
C SER A 94 20.57 -69.66 18.03
N PRO A 95 20.77 -70.93 18.44
CA PRO A 95 20.19 -71.50 19.66
C PRO A 95 21.19 -71.57 20.82
N GLY A 96 20.68 -71.63 22.05
CA GLY A 96 21.49 -71.92 23.23
C GLY A 96 20.68 -71.90 24.52
N ASP A 97 20.28 -73.10 24.94
CA ASP A 97 20.06 -73.61 26.30
C ASP A 97 19.06 -72.95 27.27
N GLU A 98 17.99 -73.75 27.47
CA GLU A 98 17.50 -74.28 28.76
C GLU A 98 16.93 -73.34 29.84
N SER A 99 15.73 -73.76 30.28
CA SER A 99 15.11 -73.57 31.60
C SER A 99 14.14 -72.39 31.76
N ALA A 100 12.88 -72.64 31.40
CA ALA A 100 11.74 -71.91 31.94
C ALA A 100 11.56 -72.23 33.44
N PRO A 101 11.04 -71.27 34.22
CA PRO A 101 9.73 -71.53 34.80
C PRO A 101 8.70 -70.45 34.45
N GLU A 102 7.51 -70.97 34.19
CA GLU A 102 6.28 -70.34 33.76
C GLU A 102 5.80 -69.25 34.75
N GLN A 103 5.85 -67.98 34.31
CA GLN A 103 5.15 -66.87 34.97
C GLN A 103 4.08 -66.29 34.03
N LYS A 104 2.84 -66.29 34.54
CA LYS A 104 1.59 -65.85 33.91
C LYS A 104 1.70 -64.55 33.10
N PRO A 105 0.91 -64.39 32.01
CA PRO A 105 0.91 -63.18 31.20
C PRO A 105 0.44 -61.99 32.03
N SER A 106 1.36 -61.08 32.35
CA SER A 106 1.01 -59.78 32.95
C SER A 106 0.21 -58.98 31.94
N ALA A 107 -1.00 -58.60 32.34
CA ALA A 107 -1.98 -57.91 31.50
C ALA A 107 -1.37 -56.70 30.79
N ARG A 108 -1.47 -56.70 29.45
CA ARG A 108 -1.20 -55.53 28.60
C ARG A 108 -2.05 -54.37 29.11
N ARG A 109 -1.43 -53.36 29.72
CA ARG A 109 -2.09 -52.08 30.01
C ARG A 109 -2.60 -51.51 28.68
N PRO A 110 -3.85 -51.01 28.59
CA PRO A 110 -4.33 -50.39 27.38
C PRO A 110 -3.43 -49.21 27.04
N ALA A 111 -3.03 -49.11 25.78
CA ALA A 111 -2.23 -48.00 25.27
C ALA A 111 -3.00 -46.70 25.58
N ALA A 112 -2.45 -45.87 26.47
CA ALA A 112 -3.02 -44.55 26.76
C ALA A 112 -2.98 -43.73 25.46
N GLU A 113 -4.15 -43.36 24.96
CA GLU A 113 -4.32 -42.44 23.84
C GLU A 113 -3.55 -41.17 24.15
N ARG A 114 -2.47 -40.92 23.41
CA ARG A 114 -1.72 -39.67 23.50
C ARG A 114 -2.57 -38.60 22.84
N HIS A 115 -3.32 -37.85 23.65
CA HIS A 115 -3.90 -36.58 23.26
C HIS A 115 -2.76 -35.70 22.72
N THR A 116 -2.68 -35.53 21.40
CA THR A 116 -1.80 -34.54 20.81
C THR A 116 -2.44 -33.19 21.12
N PRO A 117 -1.87 -32.34 21.99
CA PRO A 117 -2.46 -31.05 22.26
C PRO A 117 -2.52 -30.28 20.94
N GLY A 118 -3.67 -29.66 20.65
CA GLY A 118 -3.81 -28.81 19.47
C GLY A 118 -2.71 -27.75 19.47
N ILE A 119 -2.21 -27.39 18.29
CA ILE A 119 -1.10 -26.46 18.08
C ILE A 119 -1.27 -25.16 18.91
N MET A 120 -2.52 -24.72 19.08
CA MET A 120 -2.89 -23.54 19.88
C MET A 120 -2.62 -23.69 21.39
N ALA A 121 -2.80 -24.88 21.96
CA ALA A 121 -2.49 -25.15 23.37
C ALA A 121 -0.98 -25.17 23.63
N GLY A 122 -0.19 -25.63 22.64
CA GLY A 122 1.27 -25.58 22.69
C GLY A 122 1.81 -24.14 22.65
N PHE A 123 1.26 -23.31 21.76
CA PHE A 123 1.61 -21.89 21.67
C PHE A 123 1.34 -21.14 22.98
N TRP A 124 0.16 -21.33 23.59
CA TRP A 124 -0.16 -20.71 24.87
C TRP A 124 0.79 -21.14 25.99
N ALA A 125 1.14 -22.43 26.04
CA ALA A 125 2.09 -22.94 27.03
C ALA A 125 3.49 -22.31 26.89
N ILE A 126 3.94 -22.08 25.65
CA ILE A 126 5.22 -21.41 25.37
C ILE A 126 5.15 -19.93 25.75
N LEU A 127 4.08 -19.21 25.38
CA LEU A 127 3.90 -17.80 25.75
C LEU A 127 3.94 -17.60 27.27
N VAL A 128 3.24 -18.43 28.03
CA VAL A 128 3.23 -18.35 29.51
C VAL A 128 4.62 -18.61 30.08
N LYS A 129 5.36 -19.57 29.50
CA LYS A 129 6.75 -19.85 29.90
C LYS A 129 7.65 -18.65 29.64
N GLU A 130 7.66 -18.12 28.42
CA GLU A 130 8.53 -17.01 28.05
C GLU A 130 8.16 -15.71 28.78
N PHE A 131 6.86 -15.45 29.00
CA PHE A 131 6.42 -14.31 29.81
C PHE A 131 6.91 -14.41 31.26
N SER A 132 6.86 -15.61 31.85
CA SER A 132 7.40 -15.86 33.19
C SER A 132 8.92 -15.66 33.26
N HIS A 133 9.64 -16.06 32.21
CA HIS A 133 11.08 -15.82 32.08
C HIS A 133 11.40 -14.32 31.99
N VAL A 134 10.76 -13.60 31.06
CA VAL A 134 10.97 -12.14 30.88
C VAL A 134 10.66 -11.37 32.16
N ARG A 135 9.60 -11.75 32.89
CA ARG A 135 9.24 -11.10 34.17
C ARG A 135 10.28 -11.32 35.26
N ARG A 136 10.99 -12.45 35.25
CA ARG A 136 12.02 -12.79 36.24
C ARG A 136 13.40 -12.24 35.90
N GLU A 137 13.63 -11.83 34.65
CA GLU A 137 14.89 -11.25 34.20
C GLU A 137 14.82 -9.71 34.14
N PRO A 138 15.32 -8.99 35.15
CA PRO A 138 15.17 -7.54 35.24
C PRO A 138 15.86 -6.78 34.10
N SER A 139 16.95 -7.31 33.55
CA SER A 139 17.65 -6.73 32.40
C SER A 139 16.81 -6.80 31.12
N THR A 140 16.15 -7.93 30.88
CA THR A 140 15.26 -8.15 29.74
C THR A 140 14.05 -7.24 29.83
N LEU A 141 13.44 -7.16 31.02
CA LEU A 141 12.32 -6.27 31.28
C LEU A 141 12.71 -4.80 31.11
N LEU A 142 13.89 -4.39 31.58
CA LEU A 142 14.43 -3.05 31.36
C LEU A 142 14.61 -2.76 29.88
N PHE A 143 15.18 -3.66 29.08
CA PHE A 143 15.37 -3.43 27.64
C PHE A 143 14.03 -3.29 26.90
N VAL A 144 13.06 -4.16 27.20
CA VAL A 144 11.71 -4.16 26.60
C VAL A 144 10.99 -2.84 26.82
N PHE A 145 11.21 -2.14 27.94
CA PHE A 145 10.61 -0.83 28.20
C PHE A 145 11.51 0.35 27.86
N ALA A 146 12.79 0.29 28.21
CA ALA A 146 13.74 1.38 28.05
C ALA A 146 14.04 1.67 26.58
N VAL A 147 14.17 0.64 25.74
CA VAL A 147 14.47 0.85 24.31
C VAL A 147 13.31 1.53 23.60
N PRO A 148 12.04 1.08 23.70
CA PRO A 148 10.92 1.79 23.08
C PRO A 148 10.72 3.20 23.63
N VAL A 149 10.91 3.43 24.95
CA VAL A 149 10.83 4.77 25.54
C VAL A 149 11.92 5.68 24.97
N LEU A 150 13.17 5.21 24.95
CA LEU A 150 14.29 5.97 24.39
C LEU A 150 14.08 6.24 22.90
N GLN A 151 13.63 5.25 22.14
CA GLN A 151 13.29 5.39 20.73
C GLN A 151 12.18 6.41 20.50
N THR A 152 11.13 6.40 21.33
CA THR A 152 10.02 7.36 21.27
C THR A 152 10.50 8.76 21.60
N LEU A 153 11.39 8.93 22.58
CA LEU A 153 12.00 10.22 22.87
C LEU A 153 12.84 10.70 21.70
N ILE A 154 13.75 9.85 21.18
CA ILE A 154 14.60 10.20 20.04
C ILE A 154 13.73 10.59 18.85
N PHE A 155 12.75 9.78 18.44
CA PHE A 155 11.87 10.14 17.33
C PHE A 155 10.95 11.31 17.63
N GLY A 156 10.50 11.47 18.88
CA GLY A 156 9.69 12.61 19.30
C GLY A 156 10.44 13.95 19.19
N PHE A 157 11.76 13.94 19.38
CA PHE A 157 12.61 15.12 19.20
C PHE A 157 13.22 15.22 17.79
N ALA A 158 13.44 14.09 17.10
CA ALA A 158 14.12 14.05 15.80
C ALA A 158 13.16 14.18 14.60
N ILE A 159 11.89 13.79 14.75
CA ILE A 159 10.88 13.98 13.69
C ILE A 159 10.42 15.43 13.76
N ASP A 160 10.95 16.26 12.86
CA ASP A 160 10.33 17.53 12.52
C ASP A 160 9.22 17.26 11.49
N THR A 161 7.96 17.48 11.89
CA THR A 161 6.80 17.24 11.02
C THR A 161 6.44 18.45 10.16
N GLN A 162 7.05 19.61 10.41
CA GLN A 162 6.69 20.84 9.73
C GLN A 162 7.63 21.07 8.55
N ILE A 163 7.16 20.72 7.35
CA ILE A 163 7.84 21.10 6.12
C ILE A 163 7.60 22.60 5.90
N GLU A 164 8.64 23.39 6.16
CA GLU A 164 8.69 24.82 5.86
C GLU A 164 9.63 25.10 4.68
N LYS A 165 9.49 26.30 4.08
CA LYS A 165 10.41 26.82 3.04
C LYS A 165 10.55 25.93 1.80
N ILE A 166 9.43 25.43 1.30
CA ILE A 166 9.37 24.72 0.02
C ILE A 166 9.77 25.70 -1.10
N PRO A 167 10.78 25.39 -1.93
CA PRO A 167 11.20 26.27 -3.01
C PRO A 167 10.06 26.51 -4.01
N THR A 168 9.64 27.76 -4.13
CA THR A 168 8.47 28.17 -4.91
C THR A 168 8.83 29.23 -5.93
N VAL A 169 8.34 29.08 -7.15
CA VAL A 169 8.37 30.13 -8.17
C VAL A 169 6.96 30.66 -8.42
N ILE A 170 6.84 31.97 -8.62
CA ILE A 170 5.56 32.59 -8.96
C ILE A 170 5.70 33.25 -10.32
N PHE A 171 4.86 32.80 -11.25
CA PHE A 171 4.70 33.39 -12.57
C PHE A 171 3.47 34.28 -12.56
N ASN A 172 3.70 35.59 -12.37
CA ASN A 172 2.64 36.58 -12.28
C ASN A 172 2.44 37.28 -13.63
N LEU A 173 1.38 36.92 -14.35
CA LEU A 173 1.02 37.53 -15.65
C LEU A 173 0.22 38.84 -15.50
N ASP A 174 -0.36 39.09 -14.33
CA ASP A 174 -1.20 40.27 -14.07
C ASP A 174 -0.37 41.48 -13.62
N GLY A 175 0.55 41.26 -12.67
CA GLY A 175 1.52 42.26 -12.22
C GLY A 175 0.93 43.51 -11.55
N ARG A 176 -0.35 43.53 -11.17
CA ARG A 176 -1.01 44.64 -10.44
C ARG A 176 -1.01 44.41 -8.93
N ALA A 177 -1.61 45.34 -8.17
CA ALA A 177 -1.58 45.33 -6.70
C ALA A 177 -2.21 44.05 -6.12
N SER A 178 -3.36 43.60 -6.65
CA SER A 178 -4.05 42.42 -6.11
C SER A 178 -3.27 41.13 -6.34
N SER A 179 -2.61 40.96 -7.51
CA SER A 179 -1.76 39.79 -7.75
C SER A 179 -0.48 39.80 -6.91
N ARG A 180 0.07 40.98 -6.62
CA ARG A 180 1.18 41.12 -5.66
C ARG A 180 0.76 40.74 -4.24
N GLU A 181 -0.43 41.15 -3.81
CA GLU A 181 -0.97 40.76 -2.50
C GLU A 181 -1.12 39.24 -2.38
N LEU A 182 -1.56 38.55 -3.45
CA LEU A 182 -1.58 37.09 -3.48
C LEU A 182 -0.17 36.49 -3.36
N GLN A 183 0.80 37.04 -4.09
CA GLN A 183 2.21 36.61 -3.98
C GLN A 183 2.74 36.79 -2.54
N ASP A 184 2.44 37.91 -1.90
CA ASP A 184 2.82 38.18 -0.52
C ASP A 184 2.11 37.23 0.45
N ALA A 185 0.84 36.89 0.20
CA ALA A 185 0.11 35.90 0.97
C ALA A 185 0.79 34.52 0.91
N PHE A 186 1.26 34.09 -0.26
CA PHE A 186 2.06 32.86 -0.40
C PHE A 186 3.36 32.94 0.42
N ALA A 187 4.12 34.03 0.31
CA ALA A 187 5.36 34.22 1.06
C ALA A 187 5.15 34.22 2.59
N ASN A 188 4.02 34.76 3.05
CA ASN A 188 3.73 34.91 4.48
C ASN A 188 3.31 33.60 5.19
N THR A 189 3.01 32.53 4.44
CA THR A 189 2.61 31.23 5.04
C THR A 189 3.73 30.47 5.73
N ARG A 190 5.00 30.83 5.53
CA ARG A 190 6.22 30.08 5.92
C ARG A 190 6.38 28.72 5.25
N THR A 191 5.32 28.13 4.69
CA THR A 191 5.38 26.92 3.87
C THR A 191 6.15 27.14 2.58
N PHE A 192 5.98 28.30 1.94
CA PHE A 192 6.60 28.59 0.64
C PHE A 192 7.78 29.55 0.79
N GLN A 193 8.89 29.23 0.13
CA GLN A 193 10.04 30.11 -0.03
C GLN A 193 10.10 30.57 -1.48
N ILE A 194 9.76 31.84 -1.74
CA ILE A 194 9.85 32.41 -3.08
C ILE A 194 11.33 32.64 -3.41
N ILE A 195 11.87 31.88 -4.37
CA ILE A 195 13.30 31.89 -4.70
C ILE A 195 13.66 32.95 -5.74
N GLU A 196 12.90 33.04 -6.83
CA GLU A 196 13.17 33.93 -7.96
C GLU A 196 11.86 34.34 -8.64
N PRO A 197 11.74 35.60 -9.10
CA PRO A 197 10.64 36.00 -9.95
C PRO A 197 10.82 35.40 -11.34
N VAL A 198 9.73 34.84 -11.88
CA VAL A 198 9.71 34.24 -13.22
C VAL A 198 8.86 35.12 -14.14
N TYR A 199 9.38 35.44 -15.32
CA TYR A 199 8.74 36.38 -16.26
C TYR A 199 8.28 35.73 -17.57
N ASN A 200 8.66 34.49 -17.83
CA ASN A 200 8.26 33.75 -19.02
C ASN A 200 8.07 32.26 -18.71
N HIS A 201 7.41 31.55 -19.62
CA HIS A 201 7.11 30.13 -19.45
C HIS A 201 8.36 29.24 -19.48
N GLU A 202 9.41 29.67 -20.18
CA GLU A 202 10.65 28.91 -20.31
C GLU A 202 11.42 28.88 -18.98
N ASP A 203 11.58 30.04 -18.34
CA ASP A 203 12.14 30.18 -17.00
C ASP A 203 11.32 29.42 -15.96
N PHE A 204 9.99 29.44 -16.09
CA PHE A 204 9.09 28.66 -15.23
C PHE A 204 9.39 27.16 -15.38
N ARG A 205 9.44 26.65 -16.61
CA ARG A 205 9.75 25.26 -16.92
C ARG A 205 11.15 24.88 -16.41
N ASN A 206 12.15 25.71 -16.73
CA ASN A 206 13.54 25.50 -16.36
C ASN A 206 13.72 25.40 -14.84
N ALA A 207 12.98 26.18 -14.06
CA ALA A 207 13.04 26.13 -12.60
C ALA A 207 12.61 24.76 -12.04
N PHE A 208 11.59 24.13 -12.64
CA PHE A 208 11.16 22.77 -12.28
C PHE A 208 12.13 21.71 -12.80
N GLU A 209 12.55 21.80 -14.07
CA GLU A 209 13.45 20.82 -14.69
C GLU A 209 14.82 20.78 -14.00
N SER A 210 15.34 21.92 -13.55
CA SER A 210 16.59 21.98 -12.79
C SER A 210 16.44 21.59 -11.33
N GLY A 211 15.22 21.31 -10.85
CA GLY A 211 14.92 21.02 -9.44
C GLY A 211 15.10 22.21 -8.49
N ARG A 212 15.19 23.44 -9.02
CA ARG A 212 15.30 24.66 -8.19
C ARG A 212 13.96 24.99 -7.52
N ALA A 213 12.86 24.74 -8.23
CA ALA A 213 11.50 24.91 -7.72
C ALA A 213 10.83 23.54 -7.52
N LYS A 214 10.12 23.41 -6.41
CA LYS A 214 9.23 22.28 -6.10
C LYS A 214 7.75 22.65 -6.24
N VAL A 215 7.44 23.94 -6.13
CA VAL A 215 6.10 24.49 -6.30
C VAL A 215 6.15 25.65 -7.28
N GLY A 216 5.11 25.79 -8.09
CA GLY A 216 4.98 26.85 -9.09
C GLY A 216 3.58 27.39 -9.08
N VAL A 217 3.43 28.71 -8.94
CA VAL A 217 2.13 29.37 -8.92
C VAL A 217 2.00 30.22 -10.18
N THR A 218 0.96 29.99 -10.97
CA THR A 218 0.66 30.80 -12.16
C THR A 218 -0.56 31.65 -11.90
N ILE A 219 -0.37 32.97 -11.88
CA ILE A 219 -1.44 33.96 -11.73
C ILE A 219 -1.84 34.43 -13.13
N PRO A 220 -3.12 34.33 -13.52
CA PRO A 220 -3.56 34.70 -14.86
C PRO A 220 -3.55 36.23 -15.06
N PRO A 221 -3.43 36.73 -16.30
CA PRO A 221 -3.28 38.16 -16.59
C PRO A 221 -4.52 39.00 -16.24
N ASP A 222 -5.69 38.39 -16.19
CA ASP A 222 -6.98 39.00 -15.88
C ASP A 222 -7.35 38.91 -14.39
N TYR A 223 -6.40 38.50 -13.53
CA TYR A 223 -6.63 38.26 -12.10
C TYR A 223 -7.24 39.47 -11.40
N SER A 224 -6.62 40.64 -11.48
CA SER A 224 -7.15 41.84 -10.84
C SER A 224 -8.48 42.31 -11.45
N ASP A 225 -8.68 42.18 -12.77
CA ASP A 225 -9.93 42.61 -13.42
C ASP A 225 -11.12 41.78 -12.97
N ARG A 226 -10.94 40.46 -12.88
CA ARG A 226 -11.99 39.55 -12.45
C ARG A 226 -12.30 39.68 -10.96
N LEU A 227 -11.28 39.91 -10.14
CA LEU A 227 -11.46 40.26 -8.74
C LEU A 227 -12.32 41.51 -8.55
N LEU A 228 -12.05 42.57 -9.31
CA LEU A 228 -12.81 43.82 -9.25
C LEU A 228 -14.27 43.64 -9.68
N LYS A 229 -14.55 42.67 -10.55
CA LYS A 229 -15.91 42.30 -10.96
C LYS A 229 -16.64 41.41 -9.94
N GLY A 230 -15.97 41.01 -8.86
CA GLY A 230 -16.52 40.05 -7.89
C GLY A 230 -16.60 38.62 -8.45
N GLU A 231 -15.86 38.32 -9.52
CA GLU A 231 -15.81 36.99 -10.12
C GLU A 231 -14.81 36.09 -9.40
N GLN A 232 -15.10 34.79 -9.36
CA GLN A 232 -14.14 33.81 -8.86
C GLN A 232 -13.02 33.62 -9.89
N VAL A 233 -11.77 33.72 -9.45
CA VAL A 233 -10.58 33.56 -10.29
C VAL A 233 -9.83 32.30 -9.91
N ALA A 234 -9.52 31.46 -10.91
CA ALA A 234 -8.70 30.27 -10.70
C ALA A 234 -7.22 30.63 -10.81
N VAL A 235 -6.44 30.31 -9.78
CA VAL A 235 -4.98 30.37 -9.78
C VAL A 235 -4.45 28.96 -9.86
N GLN A 236 -3.48 28.72 -10.74
CA GLN A 236 -2.90 27.38 -10.89
C GLN A 236 -1.72 27.22 -9.94
N VAL A 237 -1.70 26.09 -9.22
CA VAL A 237 -0.55 25.66 -8.42
C VAL A 237 -0.07 24.32 -8.96
N LEU A 238 1.17 24.30 -9.44
CA LEU A 238 1.88 23.11 -9.89
C LEU A 238 2.83 22.65 -8.79
N ILE A 239 2.81 21.36 -8.49
CA ILE A 239 3.55 20.77 -7.37
C ILE A 239 4.33 19.56 -7.88
N ASP A 240 5.63 19.50 -7.57
CA ASP A 240 6.48 18.35 -7.83
C ASP A 240 6.09 17.17 -6.93
N GLY A 241 5.64 16.08 -7.55
CA GLY A 241 5.19 14.86 -6.86
C GLY A 241 6.29 13.87 -6.51
N SER A 242 7.57 14.18 -6.76
CA SER A 242 8.71 13.30 -6.41
C SER A 242 8.88 13.08 -4.91
N ASP A 243 8.46 14.05 -4.09
CA ASP A 243 8.37 13.94 -2.63
C ASP A 243 6.89 14.09 -2.21
N SER A 244 6.29 12.99 -1.79
CA SER A 244 4.87 12.93 -1.41
C SER A 244 4.53 13.76 -0.18
N GLN A 245 5.47 13.93 0.76
CA GLN A 245 5.27 14.70 1.98
C GLN A 245 5.29 16.20 1.67
N VAL A 246 6.28 16.65 0.89
CA VAL A 246 6.36 18.03 0.38
C VAL A 246 5.13 18.36 -0.47
N ALA A 247 4.76 17.46 -1.38
CA ALA A 247 3.62 17.67 -2.26
C ALA A 247 2.30 17.82 -1.50
N THR A 248 2.06 16.95 -0.52
CA THR A 248 0.86 17.01 0.32
C THR A 248 0.82 18.29 1.15
N THR A 249 1.97 18.70 1.70
CA THR A 249 2.06 19.95 2.48
C THR A 249 1.78 21.18 1.62
N ALA A 250 2.40 21.26 0.44
CA ALA A 250 2.19 22.34 -0.52
C ALA A 250 0.73 22.42 -0.98
N LEU A 251 0.09 21.28 -1.26
CA LEU A 251 -1.31 21.21 -1.68
C LEU A 251 -2.24 21.76 -0.59
N ASN A 252 -2.08 21.28 0.64
CA ASN A 252 -2.91 21.68 1.77
C ASN A 252 -2.75 23.18 2.09
N ALA A 253 -1.51 23.68 2.11
CA ALA A 253 -1.23 25.11 2.32
C ALA A 253 -1.83 25.99 1.21
N SER A 254 -1.72 25.57 -0.05
CA SER A 254 -2.30 26.28 -1.20
C SER A 254 -3.82 26.34 -1.12
N ASN A 255 -4.47 25.22 -0.78
CA ASN A 255 -5.92 25.16 -0.64
C ASN A 255 -6.43 26.05 0.50
N LEU A 256 -5.74 26.02 1.64
CA LEU A 256 -6.08 26.86 2.80
C LEU A 256 -5.92 28.34 2.49
N LEU A 257 -4.85 28.73 1.79
CA LEU A 257 -4.68 30.08 1.27
C LEU A 257 -5.84 30.48 0.35
N GLY A 258 -6.13 29.67 -0.66
CA GLY A 258 -7.20 29.94 -1.62
C GLY A 258 -8.57 30.11 -0.93
N PHE A 259 -8.86 29.25 0.05
CA PHE A 259 -10.09 29.35 0.86
C PHE A 259 -10.15 30.64 1.68
N ASN A 260 -9.06 31.01 2.36
CA ASN A 260 -9.00 32.23 3.17
C ASN A 260 -9.14 33.50 2.32
N LEU A 261 -8.47 33.57 1.16
CA LEU A 261 -8.64 34.69 0.24
C LEU A 261 -10.06 34.75 -0.33
N SER A 262 -10.66 33.61 -0.67
CA SER A 262 -12.04 33.60 -1.18
C SER A 262 -13.03 34.11 -0.13
N THR A 263 -12.86 33.75 1.15
CA THR A 263 -13.76 34.19 2.22
C THR A 263 -13.57 35.67 2.58
N SER A 264 -12.33 36.18 2.57
CA SER A 264 -12.08 37.61 2.78
C SER A 264 -12.69 38.45 1.66
N MET A 265 -12.61 37.99 0.42
CA MET A 265 -13.24 38.64 -0.74
C MET A 265 -14.76 38.65 -0.62
N THR A 266 -15.39 37.51 -0.30
CA THR A 266 -16.85 37.46 -0.10
C THR A 266 -17.33 38.41 0.99
N LYS A 267 -16.58 38.52 2.11
CA LYS A 267 -16.91 39.44 3.19
C LYS A 267 -16.82 40.90 2.73
N SER A 268 -15.73 41.30 2.07
CA SER A 268 -15.54 42.66 1.57
C SER A 268 -16.61 43.06 0.53
N PHE A 269 -17.03 42.11 -0.31
CA PHE A 269 -18.11 42.33 -1.27
C PHE A 269 -19.45 42.50 -0.56
N ALA A 270 -19.76 41.66 0.43
CA ALA A 270 -20.97 41.76 1.23
C ALA A 270 -21.05 43.06 2.05
N GLU A 271 -19.93 43.55 2.58
CA GLU A 271 -19.87 44.83 3.32
C GLU A 271 -20.07 46.06 2.40
N ASN A 272 -19.63 45.98 1.14
CA ASN A 272 -19.81 47.05 0.15
C ASN A 272 -21.20 47.05 -0.48
N LEU A 273 -21.93 45.93 -0.44
CA LEU A 273 -23.36 45.91 -0.71
C LEU A 273 -24.06 46.60 0.47
N ASN A 274 -24.25 47.92 0.36
CA ASN A 274 -25.11 48.67 1.26
C ASN A 274 -26.51 48.04 1.19
N VAL A 275 -26.83 47.14 2.13
CA VAL A 275 -28.13 46.47 2.21
C VAL A 275 -29.15 47.58 2.46
N VAL A 276 -29.82 48.02 1.38
CA VAL A 276 -31.01 48.84 1.51
C VAL A 276 -32.00 47.94 2.27
N PRO A 277 -32.47 48.34 3.47
CA PRO A 277 -33.42 47.52 4.21
C PRO A 277 -34.60 47.22 3.28
N ALA A 278 -35.01 45.96 3.25
CA ALA A 278 -36.13 45.52 2.43
C ALA A 278 -37.34 46.33 2.89
N ARG A 279 -37.75 47.30 2.07
CA ARG A 279 -38.94 48.09 2.34
C ARG A 279 -40.13 47.15 2.33
N ASP A 280 -41.04 47.33 3.29
CA ASP A 280 -42.31 46.63 3.31
C ASP A 280 -43.15 46.98 2.06
N ALA A 281 -44.30 46.32 1.90
CA ALA A 281 -45.21 46.58 0.79
C ALA A 281 -45.71 48.04 0.76
N GLU A 282 -45.60 48.75 1.88
CA GLU A 282 -45.94 50.16 2.10
C GLU A 282 -44.78 51.13 1.87
N GLY A 283 -43.56 50.65 1.59
CA GLY A 283 -42.40 51.49 1.26
C GLY A 283 -41.70 52.13 2.46
N GLN A 284 -41.97 51.69 3.69
CA GLN A 284 -41.25 52.11 4.89
C GLN A 284 -39.94 51.32 5.02
N PRO A 285 -38.85 51.94 5.52
CA PRO A 285 -37.58 51.25 5.77
C PRO A 285 -37.68 50.22 6.90
#